data_AF-A0A3M8EE42-F1
#
_entry.id   AF-A0A3M8EE42-F1
#
_cell.length_a   1.000
_cell.length_b   1.000
_cell.length_c   1.000
_cell.angle_alpha   90.00
_cell.angle_beta   90.00
_cell.angle_gamma   90.00
#
_symmetry.space_group_name_H-M   'P 1'
#
loop_
_entity.id
_entity.type
_entity.pdbx_description
1 polymer ?
#
loop_
_entity_poly.entity_id
_entity_poly.type
_entity_poly.pdbx_seq_one_letter_code
_entity_poly.pdbx_strand_id
1 'polypeptide(L)'
;MAVNLNASAPVMLDRNTRFEEASVIRGNTFRYRYTVLNTSNPDSLVENGLQSLKENIGKEFSSNPDLRIFKENNVTIEYVYNDENGRTIRSAQITPNDYQ
;
A
#
# COMPACT_ATOMS: atom_id res chain seq x y z
N MET A 1 3.52 -10.63 10.29
CA MET A 1 3.34 -10.12 8.91
C MET A 1 4.34 -9.01 8.58
N ALA A 2 4.30 -7.84 9.24
CA ALA A 2 5.22 -6.73 8.96
C ALA A 2 6.72 -7.12 9.01
N VAL A 3 7.16 -7.79 10.08
CA VAL A 3 8.56 -8.25 10.22
C VAL A 3 9.00 -9.12 9.04
N ASN A 4 8.13 -10.01 8.54
CA ASN A 4 8.45 -10.89 7.41
C ASN A 4 8.54 -10.11 6.10
N LEU A 5 7.64 -9.15 5.87
CA LEU A 5 7.68 -8.29 4.67
C LEU A 5 8.94 -7.42 4.66
N ASN A 6 9.35 -6.94 5.83
CA ASN A 6 10.53 -6.09 5.98
C ASN A 6 11.86 -6.86 5.82
N ALA A 7 11.85 -8.19 5.89
CA ALA A 7 13.06 -9.00 5.76
C ALA A 7 13.77 -8.82 4.40
N SER A 8 12.98 -8.52 3.36
CA SER A 8 13.50 -8.27 2.01
C SER A 8 13.48 -6.80 1.61
N ALA A 9 13.10 -5.90 2.52
CA ALA A 9 12.96 -4.48 2.23
C ALA A 9 14.27 -3.71 2.49
N PRO A 10 14.58 -2.65 1.73
CA PRO A 10 13.80 -2.13 0.61
C PRO A 10 13.97 -2.97 -0.67
N VAL A 11 12.89 -3.12 -1.45
CA VAL A 11 12.89 -3.93 -2.70
C VAL A 11 12.08 -3.27 -3.81
N MET A 12 12.59 -3.31 -5.04
CA MET A 12 11.86 -2.85 -6.23
C MET A 12 10.72 -3.82 -6.53
N LEU A 13 9.48 -3.33 -6.53
CA LEU A 13 8.32 -4.12 -6.94
C LEU A 13 8.13 -4.07 -8.46
N ASP A 14 8.46 -2.91 -9.05
CA ASP A 14 8.44 -2.66 -10.48
C ASP A 14 9.51 -1.62 -10.86
N ARG A 15 9.44 -1.06 -12.07
CA ARG A 15 10.43 -0.08 -12.58
C ARG A 15 10.39 1.28 -11.87
N ASN A 16 9.25 1.62 -11.28
CA ASN A 16 8.93 2.93 -10.71
C ASN A 16 8.57 2.89 -9.22
N THR A 17 8.31 1.72 -8.64
CA THR A 17 7.86 1.59 -7.26
C THR A 17 8.82 0.72 -6.46
N ARG A 18 9.39 1.30 -5.39
CA ARG A 18 10.15 0.56 -4.38
C ARG A 18 9.33 0.43 -3.11
N PHE A 19 9.19 -0.79 -2.62
CA PHE A 19 8.68 -1.04 -1.28
C PHE A 19 9.77 -0.74 -0.25
N GLU A 20 9.47 0.12 0.71
CA GLU A 20 10.42 0.54 1.76
C GLU A 20 10.23 -0.30 3.02
N GLU A 21 9.00 -0.36 3.54
CA GLU A 21 8.68 -1.07 4.77
C GLU A 21 7.18 -1.24 4.96
N ALA A 22 6.82 -2.19 5.82
CA ALA A 22 5.52 -2.35 6.41
C ALA A 22 5.61 -2.13 7.92
N SER A 23 4.61 -1.48 8.50
CA SER A 23 4.53 -1.24 9.93
C SER A 23 3.09 -1.40 10.44
N VAL A 24 2.95 -1.76 11.72
CA VAL A 24 1.67 -1.72 12.41
C VAL A 24 1.66 -0.44 13.24
N ILE A 25 0.67 0.42 12.99
CA ILE A 25 0.47 1.65 13.74
C ILE A 25 -0.77 1.54 14.63
N ARG A 26 -1.04 2.57 15.43
CA ARG A 26 -2.21 2.61 16.32
C ARG A 26 -3.52 2.49 15.53
N GLY A 27 -4.54 1.91 16.15
CA GLY A 27 -5.88 1.79 15.56
C GLY A 27 -6.07 0.56 14.65
N ASN A 28 -5.26 -0.49 14.83
CA ASN A 28 -5.30 -1.70 14.00
C ASN A 28 -5.05 -1.40 12.51
N THR A 29 -4.11 -0.49 12.25
CA THR A 29 -3.76 -0.06 10.90
C THR A 29 -2.43 -0.67 10.49
N PHE A 30 -2.45 -1.35 9.35
CA PHE A 30 -1.27 -1.88 8.68
C PHE A 30 -0.84 -0.91 7.59
N ARG A 31 0.33 -0.29 7.77
CA ARG A 31 0.86 0.72 6.86
C ARG A 31 1.93 0.14 5.97
N TYR A 32 1.76 0.29 4.66
CA TYR A 32 2.78 0.10 3.65
C TYR A 32 3.39 1.44 3.25
N ARG A 33 4.72 1.50 3.20
CA ARG A 33 5.47 2.65 2.70
C ARG A 33 6.16 2.31 1.40
N TYR A 34 5.94 3.17 0.40
CA TYR A 34 6.55 3.07 -0.92
C TYR A 34 7.28 4.36 -1.27
N THR A 35 8.28 4.22 -2.13
CA THR A 35 8.94 5.32 -2.81
C THR A 35 8.72 5.18 -4.31
N VAL A 36 8.27 6.25 -4.94
CA VAL A 36 8.12 6.34 -6.39
C VAL A 36 9.38 6.95 -6.98
N LEU A 37 10.00 6.21 -7.89
CA LEU A 37 11.30 6.48 -8.50
C LEU A 37 11.17 6.55 -10.03
N ASN A 38 12.19 7.07 -10.70
CA ASN A 38 12.35 7.00 -12.17
C ASN A 38 11.18 7.60 -12.98
N THR A 39 10.51 8.63 -12.45
CA THR A 39 9.41 9.31 -13.15
C THR A 39 9.47 10.82 -12.93
N SER A 40 9.17 11.59 -13.97
CA SER A 40 9.03 13.04 -13.89
C SER A 40 7.67 13.49 -13.37
N ASN A 41 6.69 12.59 -13.26
CA ASN A 41 5.35 12.89 -12.80
C ASN A 41 4.84 11.84 -11.78
N PRO A 42 5.43 11.81 -10.57
CA PRO A 42 5.09 10.81 -9.56
C PRO A 42 3.64 10.92 -9.07
N ASP A 43 3.10 12.14 -8.97
CA ASP A 43 1.72 12.40 -8.56
C ASP A 43 0.69 11.69 -9.46
N SER A 44 0.83 11.82 -10.78
CA SER A 44 -0.08 11.16 -11.74
C SER A 44 0.02 9.64 -11.70
N LEU A 45 1.23 9.09 -11.55
CA LEU A 45 1.44 7.64 -11.44
C LEU A 45 0.75 7.07 -10.19
N VAL A 46 0.92 7.74 -9.04
CA VAL A 46 0.28 7.34 -7.78
C VAL A 46 -1.24 7.47 -7.89
N GLU A 47 -1.76 8.56 -8.47
CA GLU A 47 -3.19 8.76 -8.64
C GLU A 47 -3.85 7.66 -9.46
N ASN A 48 -3.27 7.31 -10.62
CA ASN A 48 -3.78 6.24 -11.46
C ASN A 48 -3.76 4.89 -10.74
N GLY A 49 -2.66 4.56 -10.06
CA GLY A 49 -2.53 3.31 -9.30
C GLY A 49 -3.55 3.20 -8.15
N LEU A 50 -3.74 4.28 -7.40
CA LEU A 50 -4.72 4.34 -6.32
C LEU A 50 -6.16 4.26 -6.82
N GLN A 51 -6.46 4.89 -7.96
CA GLN A 51 -7.79 4.79 -8.57
C GLN A 51 -8.10 3.35 -8.99
N SER A 52 -7.17 2.68 -9.67
CA SER A 52 -7.32 1.27 -10.03
C SER A 52 -7.43 0.35 -8.81
N LEU A 53 -6.68 0.62 -7.74
CA LEU A 53 -6.79 -0.13 -6.48
C LEU A 53 -8.19 0.02 -5.86
N LYS A 54 -8.73 1.23 -5.80
CA LYS A 54 -10.07 1.50 -5.25
C LYS A 54 -11.17 0.83 -6.07
N GLU A 55 -11.08 0.90 -7.40
CA GLU A 55 -12.05 0.26 -8.30
C GLU A 55 -12.06 -1.26 -8.17
N ASN A 56 -10.92 -1.87 -7.86
CA ASN A 56 -10.77 -3.33 -7.78
C ASN A 56 -10.72 -3.86 -6.35
N ILE A 57 -10.85 -3.01 -5.33
CA ILE A 57 -10.60 -3.35 -3.92
C ILE A 57 -11.41 -4.57 -3.47
N GLY A 58 -12.71 -4.62 -3.76
CA GLY A 58 -13.56 -5.73 -3.36
C GLY A 58 -13.19 -7.04 -4.06
N LYS A 59 -12.74 -6.96 -5.32
CA LYS A 59 -12.28 -8.12 -6.09
C LYS A 59 -10.97 -8.65 -5.53
N GLU A 60 -9.99 -7.78 -5.29
CA GLU A 60 -8.68 -8.15 -4.75
C GLU A 60 -8.81 -8.82 -3.37
N PHE A 61 -9.65 -8.27 -2.48
CA PHE A 61 -9.89 -8.86 -1.16
C PHE A 61 -10.71 -10.16 -1.20
N SER A 62 -11.44 -10.42 -2.29
CA SER A 62 -12.18 -11.67 -2.49
C SER A 62 -11.33 -12.77 -3.12
N SER A 63 -10.38 -12.41 -3.99
CA SER A 63 -9.55 -13.37 -4.74
C SER A 63 -8.22 -13.69 -4.06
N ASN A 64 -7.65 -12.76 -3.28
CA ASN A 64 -6.32 -12.93 -2.70
C ASN A 64 -6.39 -13.50 -1.27
N PRO A 65 -5.97 -14.76 -1.05
CA PRO A 65 -6.02 -15.38 0.28
C PRO A 65 -5.13 -14.68 1.31
N ASP A 66 -4.06 -13.99 0.88
CA ASP A 66 -3.17 -13.26 1.77
C ASP A 66 -3.84 -12.00 2.35
N LEU A 67 -4.85 -11.45 1.65
CA LEU A 67 -5.62 -10.31 2.13
C LEU A 67 -6.74 -10.71 3.10
N ARG A 68 -7.09 -11.99 3.17
CA ARG A 68 -8.17 -12.50 4.03
C ARG A 68 -7.91 -12.19 5.51
N ILE A 69 -6.65 -12.26 5.95
CA ILE A 69 -6.26 -11.94 7.32
C ILE A 69 -6.62 -10.49 7.69
N PHE A 70 -6.53 -9.55 6.75
CA PHE A 70 -6.91 -8.15 7.00
C PHE A 70 -8.43 -8.02 7.17
N LYS A 71 -9.20 -8.73 6.35
CA LYS A 71 -10.67 -8.77 6.45
C LYS A 71 -11.14 -9.39 7.76
N GLU A 72 -10.65 -10.58 8.10
CA GLU A 72 -11.03 -11.32 9.31
C GLU A 72 -10.67 -10.57 10.61
N ASN A 73 -9.60 -9.77 10.58
CA ASN A 73 -9.12 -9.04 11.76
C ASN A 73 -9.50 -7.55 11.75
N ASN A 74 -10.40 -7.10 10.87
CA ASN A 74 -10.85 -5.70 10.75
C ASN A 74 -9.69 -4.70 10.68
N VAL A 75 -8.68 -5.02 9.87
CA VAL A 75 -7.46 -4.21 9.73
C VAL A 75 -7.70 -3.10 8.72
N THR A 76 -7.35 -1.88 9.09
CA THR A 76 -7.26 -0.78 8.11
C THR A 76 -5.92 -0.87 7.40
N ILE A 77 -5.91 -0.83 6.08
CA ILE A 77 -4.67 -0.78 5.30
C ILE A 77 -4.39 0.65 4.88
N GLU A 78 -3.17 1.12 5.14
CA GLU A 78 -2.73 2.44 4.71
C GLU A 78 -1.56 2.31 3.74
N TYR A 79 -1.71 2.89 2.55
CA TYR A 79 -0.67 2.97 1.54
C TYR A 79 -0.10 4.39 1.55
N VAL A 80 1.21 4.54 1.78
CA VAL A 80 1.90 5.83 1.79
C VAL A 80 2.94 5.86 0.69
N TYR A 81 2.77 6.74 -0.29
CA TYR A 81 3.70 6.92 -1.41
C TYR A 81 4.49 8.21 -1.23
N ASN A 82 5.81 8.09 -1.23
CA ASN A 82 6.75 9.22 -1.17
C ASN A 82 7.51 9.34 -2.48
N ASP A 83 7.99 10.53 -2.81
CA ASP A 83 8.95 10.72 -3.90
C ASP A 83 10.38 10.38 -3.45
N GLU A 84 11.34 10.45 -4.37
CA GLU A 84 12.75 10.13 -4.11
C GLU A 84 13.40 11.03 -3.05
N ASN A 85 12.80 12.20 -2.77
CA ASN A 85 13.24 13.14 -1.74
C ASN A 85 12.57 12.88 -0.37
N GLY A 86 11.74 11.84 -0.27
CA GLY A 86 11.00 11.48 0.94
C GLY A 86 9.76 12.35 1.20
N ARG A 87 9.35 13.20 0.25
CA ARG A 87 8.11 13.98 0.38
C ARG A 87 6.92 13.06 0.06
N THR A 88 5.93 13.04 0.95
CA THR A 88 4.68 12.31 0.71
C THR A 88 3.98 12.89 -0.51
N ILE A 89 3.81 12.06 -1.54
CA ILE A 89 3.01 12.34 -2.73
C ILE A 89 1.54 12.17 -2.34
N ARG A 90 1.19 10.99 -1.82
CA ARG A 90 -0.18 10.67 -1.43
C ARG A 90 -0.23 9.54 -0.41
N SER A 91 -1.29 9.54 0.38
CA SER A 91 -1.68 8.41 1.21
C SER A 91 -3.11 7.99 0.92
N ALA A 92 -3.38 6.69 0.92
CA ALA A 92 -4.72 6.14 0.81
C ALA A 92 -4.97 5.17 1.96
N GLN A 93 -6.18 5.22 2.51
CA GLN A 93 -6.64 4.28 3.52
C GLN A 93 -7.77 3.44 2.94
N ILE A 94 -7.70 2.15 3.21
CA ILE A 94 -8.72 1.15 2.92
C ILE A 94 -9.15 0.59 4.26
N THR A 95 -10.37 0.90 4.64
CA THR A 95 -10.99 0.51 5.89
C THR A 95 -11.78 -0.80 5.72
N PRO A 96 -12.21 -1.41 6.84
CA PRO A 96 -13.04 -2.60 6.77
C PRO A 96 -14.35 -2.48 5.99
N ASN A 97 -14.86 -1.27 5.81
CA ASN A 97 -16.07 -1.05 5.05
C ASN A 97 -15.82 -1.03 3.54
N ASP A 98 -14.58 -0.78 3.10
CA ASP A 98 -14.25 -0.66 1.67
C ASP A 98 -14.17 -2.03 0.97
N TYR A 99 -13.98 -3.11 1.72
CA TYR A 99 -13.91 -4.50 1.20
C TYR A 99 -15.08 -5.40 1.64
N GLN A 100 -16.15 -4.80 2.17
CA GLN A 100 -17.37 -5.53 2.54
C GLN A 100 -18.18 -5.94 1.32
#